data_AF-A0A9D6LTC8-F1
#
_entry.id   AF-A0A9D6LTC8-F1
#
_cell.length_a   1.000
_cell.length_b   1.000
_cell.length_c   1.000
_cell.angle_alpha   90.00
_cell.angle_beta   90.00
_cell.angle_gamma   90.00
#
_symmetry.space_group_name_H-M   'P 1'
#
loop_
_entity.id
_entity.type
_entity.pdbx_description
1 polymer ?
#
loop_
_entity_poly.entity_id
_entity_poly.type
_entity_poly.pdbx_seq_one_letter_code
_entity_poly.pdbx_strand_id
1 'polypeptide(L)'
;MIEGIILALIIAGFGITAFLLWRARRAPESQSLLLLQNQIAEITRTLDSRLGESSRAMQSQFGESAKIIRDVTERLTKLDETNRQVVGFADQLQKLQDILKNPKQRGVFGEYYLEALLKNAFQPHQYQMQYQLGRDDKTGKELIADAILRFGDKLIPIDSKFSLENYNRILEEHDSNMREQLEKAFKQDLRNRIDETSKYIHPELGTTEFAFMFIPAEGIYYDLLINTVGAIKVNTRDLIDYAINEKRVHIVSPTTFYVTLQSMSVGMRAFQIQESTKEILKNIGQLSKHLKSYSDYHLKLGAHLGTVVNTYNNSSREFKKIDKDVLRISGKSAGFEAELIEAPRALEEVE
;
A
#
# COMPACT_ATOMS: atom_id res chain seq x y z
N MET A 1 65.33 12.89 86.35
CA MET A 1 63.93 13.26 86.06
C MET A 1 63.60 13.32 84.57
N ILE A 2 64.54 13.66 83.68
CA ILE A 2 64.27 13.83 82.23
C ILE A 2 64.10 12.49 81.49
N GLU A 3 64.85 11.45 81.86
CA GLU A 3 64.81 10.15 81.17
C GLU A 3 63.47 9.39 81.34
N GLY A 4 62.82 9.51 82.50
CA GLY A 4 61.51 8.89 82.73
C GLY A 4 60.36 9.51 81.92
N ILE A 5 60.47 10.81 81.60
CA ILE A 5 59.46 11.53 80.81
C ILE A 5 59.55 11.14 79.33
N ILE A 6 60.77 10.96 78.82
CA ILE A 6 61.01 10.52 77.43
C ILE A 6 60.48 9.10 77.22
N LEU A 7 60.71 8.19 78.18
CA LEU A 7 60.21 6.82 78.10
C LEU A 7 58.67 6.77 78.12
N ALA A 8 58.02 7.59 78.95
CA ALA A 8 56.56 7.69 79.00
C ALA A 8 55.95 8.23 77.70
N LEU A 9 56.60 9.22 77.06
CA LEU A 9 56.15 9.77 75.77
C LEU A 9 56.31 8.77 74.62
N ILE A 10 57.36 7.94 74.63
CA ILE A 10 57.55 6.89 73.63
C ILE A 10 56.47 5.81 73.77
N ILE A 11 56.15 5.38 75.00
CA ILE A 11 55.11 4.38 75.25
C ILE A 11 53.73 4.93 74.88
N ALA A 12 53.43 6.19 75.22
CA ALA A 12 52.19 6.84 74.82
C ALA A 12 52.08 6.99 73.30
N GLY A 13 53.18 7.36 72.63
CA GLY A 13 53.26 7.43 71.17
C GLY A 13 53.01 6.08 70.52
N PHE A 14 53.65 5.02 71.02
CA PHE A 14 53.44 3.65 70.51
C PHE A 14 52.01 3.16 70.75
N GLY A 15 51.44 3.47 71.91
CA GLY A 15 50.04 3.18 72.25
C GLY A 15 49.06 3.89 71.31
N ILE A 16 49.30 5.17 70.99
CA ILE A 16 48.47 5.94 70.06
C ILE A 16 48.62 5.40 68.63
N THR A 17 49.83 5.07 68.18
CA THR A 17 50.03 4.49 66.84
C THR A 17 49.42 3.09 66.73
N ALA A 18 49.54 2.26 67.76
CA ALA A 18 48.91 0.94 67.81
C ALA A 18 47.38 1.06 67.85
N PHE A 19 46.85 2.02 68.60
CA PHE A 19 45.42 2.31 68.67
C PHE A 19 44.87 2.83 67.34
N LEU A 20 45.60 3.72 66.65
CA LEU A 20 45.24 4.22 65.33
C LEU A 20 45.30 3.12 64.26
N LEU A 21 46.30 2.23 64.29
CA LEU A 21 46.38 1.08 63.38
C LEU A 21 45.32 0.02 63.67
N TRP A 22 44.98 -0.20 64.94
CA TRP A 22 43.88 -1.09 65.35
C TRP A 22 42.52 -0.54 64.94
N ARG A 23 42.33 0.79 65.02
CA ARG A 23 41.12 1.47 64.54
C ARG A 23 41.04 1.50 63.01
N ALA A 24 42.16 1.67 62.31
CA ALA A 24 42.21 1.66 60.84
C ALA A 24 41.93 0.27 60.24
N ARG A 25 42.33 -0.82 60.92
CA ARG A 25 41.94 -2.20 60.56
C ARG A 25 40.47 -2.53 60.83
N ARG A 26 39.73 -1.67 61.53
CA ARG A 26 38.29 -1.77 61.78
C ARG A 26 37.47 -0.79 60.92
N ALA A 27 37.98 -0.38 59.76
CA ALA A 27 37.13 0.21 58.73
C ALA A 27 36.18 -0.89 58.17
N PRO A 28 34.87 -0.63 57.99
CA PRO A 28 33.90 -1.68 57.72
C PRO A 28 33.90 -2.06 56.23
N GLU A 29 34.93 -2.81 55.79
CA GLU A 29 34.96 -3.43 54.45
C GLU A 29 33.69 -4.26 54.19
N SER A 30 33.10 -4.84 55.24
CA SER A 30 31.87 -5.60 55.15
C SER A 30 30.66 -4.76 54.72
N GLN A 31 30.56 -3.50 55.14
CA GLN A 31 29.38 -2.67 54.89
C GLN A 31 29.39 -2.09 53.46
N SER A 32 30.56 -1.72 52.95
CA SER A 32 30.77 -1.36 51.54
C SER A 32 30.63 -2.57 50.60
N LEU A 33 31.12 -3.75 50.98
CA LEU A 33 30.92 -4.98 50.21
C LEU A 33 29.45 -5.45 50.24
N LEU A 34 28.73 -5.26 51.35
CA LEU A 34 27.29 -5.49 51.45
C LEU A 34 26.49 -4.53 50.58
N LEU A 35 26.85 -3.24 50.56
CA LEU A 35 26.24 -2.25 49.67
C LEU A 35 26.48 -2.59 48.20
N LEU A 36 27.70 -3.00 47.84
CA LEU A 36 28.04 -3.41 46.48
C LEU A 36 27.31 -4.70 46.08
N GLN A 37 27.21 -5.68 46.99
CA GLN A 37 26.48 -6.93 46.76
C GLN A 37 24.98 -6.67 46.60
N ASN A 38 24.40 -5.78 47.41
CA ASN A 38 22.99 -5.38 47.29
C ASN A 38 22.73 -4.63 45.98
N GLN A 39 23.61 -3.70 45.57
CA GLN A 39 23.51 -3.02 44.28
C GLN A 39 23.64 -3.97 43.09
N ILE A 40 24.56 -4.94 43.13
CA ILE A 40 24.70 -5.96 42.08
C ILE A 40 23.45 -6.86 42.04
N ALA A 41 22.90 -7.25 43.19
CA ALA A 41 21.68 -8.05 43.24
C ALA A 41 20.47 -7.28 42.70
N GLU A 42 20.37 -5.98 42.97
CA GLU A 42 19.31 -5.10 42.47
C GLU A 42 19.44 -4.84 40.97
N ILE A 43 20.66 -4.64 40.46
CA ILE A 43 20.95 -4.56 39.03
C ILE A 43 20.61 -5.87 38.34
N THR A 44 20.97 -7.01 38.92
CA THR A 44 20.66 -8.34 38.34
C THR A 44 19.15 -8.57 38.29
N ARG A 45 18.40 -8.22 39.34
CA ARG A 45 16.94 -8.30 39.34
C ARG A 45 16.29 -7.35 38.33
N THR A 46 16.81 -6.13 38.21
CA THR A 46 16.30 -5.15 37.25
C THR A 46 16.59 -5.58 35.82
N LEU A 47 17.78 -6.14 35.56
CA LEU A 47 18.13 -6.72 34.27
C LEU A 47 17.28 -7.94 33.94
N ASP A 48 17.05 -8.86 34.89
CA ASP A 48 16.15 -10.00 34.68
C ASP A 48 14.72 -9.55 34.40
N SER A 49 14.23 -8.52 35.09
CA SER A 49 12.90 -7.95 34.84
C SER A 49 12.82 -7.28 33.46
N ARG A 50 13.83 -6.49 33.08
CA ARG A 50 13.88 -5.80 31.78
C ARG A 50 14.08 -6.78 30.61
N LEU A 51 14.89 -7.82 30.79
CA LEU A 51 15.07 -8.91 29.83
C LEU A 51 13.80 -9.77 29.73
N GLY A 52 13.11 -10.01 30.84
CA GLY A 52 11.80 -10.66 30.86
C GLY A 52 10.73 -9.86 30.14
N GLU A 53 10.64 -8.55 30.40
CA GLU A 53 9.73 -7.63 29.68
C GLU A 53 10.09 -7.51 28.20
N SER A 54 11.38 -7.35 27.87
CA SER A 54 11.85 -7.29 26.49
C SER A 54 11.60 -8.59 25.74
N SER A 55 11.78 -9.75 26.40
CA SER A 55 11.49 -11.06 25.83
C SER A 55 9.99 -11.25 25.58
N ARG A 56 9.14 -10.82 26.53
CA ARG A 56 7.67 -10.84 26.34
C ARG A 56 7.22 -9.87 25.24
N ALA A 57 7.77 -8.66 25.18
CA ALA A 57 7.48 -7.68 24.13
C ALA A 57 7.93 -8.20 22.76
N MET A 58 9.12 -8.78 22.68
CA MET A 58 9.66 -9.41 21.47
C MET A 58 8.80 -10.61 21.06
N GLN A 59 8.36 -11.46 22.00
CA GLN A 59 7.48 -12.59 21.70
C GLN A 59 6.06 -12.16 21.28
N SER A 60 5.53 -11.08 21.85
CA SER A 60 4.29 -10.45 21.42
C SER A 60 4.43 -9.89 20.00
N GLN A 61 5.53 -9.22 19.70
CA GLN A 61 5.81 -8.65 18.39
C GLN A 61 6.06 -9.74 17.34
N PHE A 62 6.69 -10.86 17.70
CA PHE A 62 6.78 -12.05 16.84
C PHE A 62 5.40 -12.70 16.64
N GLY A 63 4.53 -12.72 17.65
CA GLY A 63 3.16 -13.19 17.53
C GLY A 63 2.29 -12.33 16.60
N GLU A 64 2.39 -11.00 16.71
CA GLU A 64 1.72 -10.07 15.80
C GLU A 64 2.31 -10.12 14.39
N SER A 65 3.63 -10.20 14.25
CA SER A 65 4.29 -10.35 12.94
C SER A 65 3.94 -11.68 12.30
N ALA A 66 3.84 -12.77 13.06
CA ALA A 66 3.37 -14.06 12.58
C ALA A 66 1.88 -14.02 12.19
N LYS A 67 1.04 -13.27 12.91
CA LYS A 67 -0.35 -13.00 12.51
C LYS A 67 -0.43 -12.18 11.23
N ILE A 68 0.36 -11.12 11.08
CA ILE A 68 0.39 -10.30 9.86
C ILE A 68 0.93 -11.12 8.69
N ILE A 69 2.02 -11.87 8.88
CA ILE A 69 2.56 -12.77 7.86
C ILE A 69 1.52 -13.84 7.53
N ARG A 70 0.78 -14.38 8.51
CA ARG A 70 -0.30 -15.34 8.25
C ARG A 70 -1.48 -14.68 7.53
N ASP A 71 -1.91 -13.48 7.88
CA ASP A 71 -2.98 -12.74 7.20
C ASP A 71 -2.59 -12.34 5.78
N VAL A 72 -1.34 -11.91 5.58
CA VAL A 72 -0.76 -11.61 4.26
C VAL A 72 -0.60 -12.88 3.47
N THR A 73 -0.11 -13.96 4.09
CA THR A 73 -0.03 -15.28 3.47
C THR A 73 -1.40 -15.79 3.12
N GLU A 74 -2.43 -15.63 3.96
CA GLU A 74 -3.83 -16.04 3.77
C GLU A 74 -4.52 -15.19 2.68
N ARG A 75 -4.19 -13.90 2.58
CA ARG A 75 -4.59 -13.04 1.46
C ARG A 75 -3.86 -13.40 0.17
N LEU A 76 -2.59 -13.83 0.25
CA LEU A 76 -1.82 -14.35 -0.88
C LEU A 76 -2.26 -15.76 -1.29
N THR A 77 -2.69 -16.62 -0.36
CA THR A 77 -3.29 -17.91 -0.67
C THR A 77 -4.70 -17.76 -1.21
N LYS A 78 -5.45 -16.72 -0.81
CA LYS A 78 -6.69 -16.32 -1.50
C LYS A 78 -6.44 -15.78 -2.91
N LEU A 79 -5.28 -15.16 -3.16
CA LEU A 79 -4.82 -14.85 -4.52
C LEU A 79 -4.45 -16.14 -5.29
N ASP A 80 -3.88 -17.16 -4.65
CA ASP A 80 -3.69 -18.50 -5.25
C ASP A 80 -5.01 -19.28 -5.45
N GLU A 81 -6.03 -19.06 -4.61
CA GLU A 81 -7.38 -19.58 -4.84
C GLU A 81 -8.01 -18.96 -6.09
N THR A 82 -7.64 -17.74 -6.45
CA THR A 82 -8.02 -17.10 -7.72
C THR A 82 -7.36 -17.80 -8.91
N ASN A 83 -6.14 -18.33 -8.75
CA ASN A 83 -5.48 -19.19 -9.74
C ASN A 83 -6.14 -20.59 -9.83
N ARG A 84 -6.64 -21.16 -8.73
CA ARG A 84 -7.44 -22.40 -8.75
C ARG A 84 -8.84 -22.22 -9.35
N GLN A 85 -9.43 -21.02 -9.25
CA GLN A 85 -10.69 -20.69 -9.91
C GLN A 85 -10.59 -20.70 -11.45
N VAL A 86 -9.39 -20.49 -12.03
CA VAL A 86 -9.17 -20.60 -13.48
C VAL A 86 -9.48 -22.02 -13.99
N VAL A 87 -9.11 -23.05 -13.23
CA VAL A 87 -9.30 -24.46 -13.62
C VAL A 87 -10.70 -24.94 -13.28
N GLY A 88 -11.23 -24.59 -12.11
CA GLY A 88 -12.59 -24.99 -11.69
C GLY A 88 -13.72 -24.34 -12.50
N PHE A 89 -13.52 -23.12 -12.99
CA PHE A 89 -14.48 -22.43 -13.85
C PHE A 89 -14.45 -22.96 -15.29
N ALA A 90 -13.26 -23.29 -15.82
CA ALA A 90 -13.11 -23.99 -17.12
C ALA A 90 -13.84 -25.36 -17.14
N ASP A 91 -13.76 -26.13 -16.06
CA ASP A 91 -14.48 -27.41 -15.93
C ASP A 91 -16.01 -27.24 -15.77
N GLN A 92 -16.46 -26.18 -15.10
CA GLN A 92 -17.88 -25.80 -15.08
C GLN A 92 -18.37 -25.34 -16.47
N LEU A 93 -17.49 -24.75 -17.28
CA LEU A 93 -17.79 -24.29 -18.64
C LEU A 93 -17.95 -25.42 -19.65
N GLN A 94 -17.19 -26.51 -19.50
CA GLN A 94 -17.31 -27.68 -20.38
C GLN A 94 -18.66 -28.39 -20.22
N LYS A 95 -19.21 -28.45 -19.00
CA LYS A 95 -20.53 -29.04 -18.71
C LYS A 95 -21.72 -28.22 -19.20
N LEU A 96 -21.52 -26.95 -19.55
CA LEU A 96 -22.56 -26.05 -20.06
C LEU A 96 -22.62 -25.98 -21.60
N GLN A 97 -21.61 -26.52 -22.31
CA GLN A 97 -21.65 -26.64 -23.78
C GLN A 97 -22.83 -27.51 -24.24
N ASP A 98 -23.22 -28.53 -23.45
CA ASP A 98 -24.35 -29.41 -23.76
C ASP A 98 -25.73 -28.73 -23.69
N ILE A 99 -25.83 -27.57 -23.02
CA ILE A 99 -27.08 -26.80 -22.81
C ILE A 99 -27.35 -25.80 -23.94
N LEU A 100 -26.37 -25.58 -24.84
CA LEU A 100 -26.47 -24.62 -25.96
C LEU A 100 -27.35 -25.09 -27.14
N LYS A 101 -28.22 -26.10 -26.98
CA LYS A 101 -29.03 -26.65 -28.08
C LYS A 101 -30.22 -25.74 -28.51
N ASN A 102 -30.67 -24.79 -27.68
CA ASN A 102 -31.86 -23.96 -27.96
C ASN A 102 -31.55 -22.49 -28.36
N PRO A 103 -31.94 -22.00 -29.56
CA PRO A 103 -31.61 -20.67 -30.09
C PRO A 103 -31.95 -19.47 -29.18
N LYS A 104 -33.14 -19.44 -28.56
CA LYS A 104 -33.56 -18.31 -27.70
C LYS A 104 -32.83 -18.27 -26.36
N GLN A 105 -32.41 -19.43 -25.87
CA GLN A 105 -31.68 -19.53 -24.61
C GLN A 105 -30.21 -19.11 -24.79
N ARG A 106 -29.62 -19.33 -25.98
CA ARG A 106 -28.21 -19.00 -26.28
C ARG A 106 -27.83 -17.52 -26.10
N GLY A 107 -28.64 -16.59 -26.61
CA GLY A 107 -28.35 -15.14 -26.48
C GLY A 107 -28.37 -14.66 -25.02
N VAL A 108 -29.36 -15.12 -24.26
CA VAL A 108 -29.48 -14.85 -22.82
C VAL A 108 -28.32 -15.48 -22.03
N PHE A 109 -27.85 -16.66 -22.44
CA PHE A 109 -26.69 -17.31 -21.80
C PHE A 109 -25.37 -16.60 -22.08
N GLY A 110 -25.18 -16.02 -23.27
CA GLY A 110 -23.99 -15.21 -23.59
C GLY A 110 -23.89 -13.96 -22.72
N GLU A 111 -25.00 -13.23 -22.58
CA GLU A 111 -25.10 -12.04 -21.71
C GLU A 111 -24.94 -12.40 -20.22
N TYR A 112 -25.59 -13.47 -19.76
CA TYR A 112 -25.44 -13.98 -18.40
C TYR A 112 -23.99 -14.35 -18.10
N TYR A 113 -23.32 -14.99 -19.05
CA TYR A 113 -21.94 -15.42 -18.89
C TYR A 113 -20.97 -14.24 -18.86
N LEU A 114 -21.19 -13.25 -19.73
CA LEU A 114 -20.49 -11.98 -19.69
C LEU A 114 -20.66 -11.28 -18.33
N GLU A 115 -21.90 -11.18 -17.84
CA GLU A 115 -22.20 -10.58 -16.55
C GLU A 115 -21.49 -11.31 -15.40
N ALA A 116 -21.50 -12.65 -15.41
CA ALA A 116 -20.82 -13.46 -14.40
C ALA A 116 -19.30 -13.23 -14.39
N LEU A 117 -18.67 -13.15 -15.57
CA LEU A 117 -17.25 -12.83 -15.70
C LEU A 117 -16.93 -11.44 -15.16
N LEU A 118 -17.73 -10.44 -15.52
CA LEU A 118 -17.56 -9.06 -15.07
C LEU A 118 -17.75 -8.93 -13.56
N LYS A 119 -18.78 -9.56 -12.99
CA LYS A 119 -19.09 -9.55 -11.56
C LYS A 119 -17.99 -10.18 -10.71
N ASN A 120 -17.31 -11.21 -11.23
CA ASN A 120 -16.19 -11.86 -10.54
C ASN A 120 -14.89 -11.06 -10.63
N ALA A 121 -14.66 -10.34 -11.74
CA ALA A 121 -13.43 -9.58 -11.96
C ALA A 121 -13.47 -8.15 -11.41
N PHE A 122 -14.66 -7.54 -11.31
CA PHE A 122 -14.84 -6.12 -11.01
C PHE A 122 -15.97 -5.84 -10.01
N GLN A 123 -15.88 -4.69 -9.34
CA GLN A 123 -16.94 -4.17 -8.49
C GLN A 123 -18.13 -3.66 -9.32
N PRO A 124 -19.36 -3.62 -8.76
CA PRO A 124 -20.57 -3.22 -9.51
C PRO A 124 -20.51 -1.83 -10.16
N HIS A 125 -19.71 -0.90 -9.63
CA HIS A 125 -19.55 0.45 -10.18
C HIS A 125 -18.59 0.51 -11.38
N GLN A 126 -17.80 -0.54 -11.60
CA GLN A 126 -16.77 -0.58 -12.63
C GLN A 126 -17.28 -1.15 -13.96
N TYR A 127 -18.47 -1.73 -14.00
CA TYR A 127 -19.08 -2.20 -15.25
C TYR A 127 -20.58 -1.91 -15.26
N GLN A 128 -21.18 -1.93 -16.43
CA GLN A 128 -22.63 -1.79 -16.57
C GLN A 128 -23.12 -2.60 -17.78
N MET A 129 -24.16 -3.40 -17.58
CA MET A 129 -24.83 -4.14 -18.65
C MET A 129 -25.80 -3.23 -19.41
N GLN A 130 -26.01 -3.52 -20.70
CA GLN A 130 -26.97 -2.83 -21.58
C GLN A 130 -26.81 -1.30 -21.54
N TYR A 131 -25.59 -0.83 -21.81
CA TYR A 131 -25.26 0.58 -21.71
C TYR A 131 -25.58 1.33 -23.00
N GLN A 132 -26.37 2.38 -22.89
CA GLN A 132 -26.64 3.31 -23.98
C GLN A 132 -25.48 4.30 -24.12
N LEU A 133 -24.65 4.11 -25.15
CA LEU A 133 -23.52 5.00 -25.46
C LEU A 133 -24.00 6.33 -26.03
N GLY A 134 -25.10 6.31 -26.78
CA GLY A 134 -25.65 7.49 -27.45
C GLY A 134 -26.48 7.09 -28.67
N ARG A 135 -26.44 7.93 -29.70
CA ARG A 135 -27.06 7.65 -31.00
C ARG A 135 -25.99 7.64 -32.08
N ASP A 136 -26.16 6.74 -33.03
CA ASP A 136 -25.35 6.70 -34.25
C ASP A 136 -25.69 7.93 -35.11
N ASP A 137 -24.71 8.79 -35.37
CA ASP A 137 -24.88 10.02 -36.15
C ASP A 137 -25.35 9.77 -37.59
N LYS A 138 -25.08 8.58 -38.14
CA LYS A 138 -25.44 8.22 -39.52
C LYS A 138 -26.84 7.61 -39.62
N THR A 139 -27.24 6.84 -38.62
CA THR A 139 -28.51 6.07 -38.67
C THR A 139 -29.57 6.58 -37.71
N GLY A 140 -29.21 7.46 -36.77
CA GLY A 140 -30.07 7.98 -35.71
C GLY A 140 -30.51 6.93 -34.68
N LYS A 141 -30.02 5.68 -34.80
CA LYS A 141 -30.38 4.58 -33.91
C LYS A 141 -29.59 4.63 -32.61
N GLU A 142 -30.20 4.13 -31.55
CA GLU A 142 -29.53 4.02 -30.25
C GLU A 142 -28.43 2.96 -30.31
N LEU A 143 -27.25 3.34 -29.83
CA LEU A 143 -26.10 2.45 -29.71
C LEU A 143 -26.11 1.88 -28.29
N ILE A 144 -26.60 0.65 -28.17
CA ILE A 144 -26.67 -0.09 -26.91
C ILE A 144 -25.64 -1.21 -26.97
N ALA A 145 -24.57 -1.06 -26.20
CA ALA A 145 -23.58 -2.12 -26.02
C ALA A 145 -24.07 -3.11 -24.96
N ASP A 146 -23.75 -4.40 -25.11
CA ASP A 146 -24.17 -5.43 -24.16
C ASP A 146 -23.57 -5.21 -22.76
N ALA A 147 -22.32 -4.72 -22.72
CA ALA A 147 -21.73 -4.19 -21.50
C ALA A 147 -20.71 -3.08 -21.80
N ILE A 148 -20.43 -2.28 -20.79
CA ILE A 148 -19.28 -1.39 -20.74
C ILE A 148 -18.45 -1.68 -19.49
N LEU A 149 -17.13 -1.61 -19.64
CA LEU A 149 -16.20 -1.61 -18.53
C LEU A 149 -15.64 -0.18 -18.35
N ARG A 150 -15.65 0.33 -17.13
CA ARG A 150 -15.12 1.64 -16.77
C ARG A 150 -13.67 1.49 -16.33
N PHE A 151 -12.75 2.06 -17.10
CA PHE A 151 -11.32 2.06 -16.82
C PHE A 151 -10.82 3.51 -16.71
N GLY A 152 -10.71 4.00 -15.47
CA GLY A 152 -10.49 5.42 -15.22
C GLY A 152 -11.65 6.24 -15.80
N ASP A 153 -11.32 7.21 -16.66
CA ASP A 153 -12.29 8.07 -17.34
C ASP A 153 -12.78 7.53 -18.69
N LYS A 154 -12.40 6.29 -19.05
CA LYS A 154 -12.73 5.68 -20.34
C LYS A 154 -13.70 4.52 -20.21
N LEU A 155 -14.55 4.37 -21.22
CA LEU A 155 -15.51 3.28 -21.34
C LEU A 155 -15.01 2.26 -22.38
N ILE A 156 -14.86 1.00 -22.01
CA ILE A 156 -14.52 -0.08 -22.94
C ILE A 156 -15.81 -0.81 -23.31
N PRO A 157 -16.29 -0.69 -24.56
CA PRO A 157 -17.50 -1.36 -25.01
C PRO A 157 -17.25 -2.87 -25.21
N ILE A 158 -18.26 -3.67 -24.89
CA ILE A 158 -18.25 -5.13 -25.06
C ILE A 158 -19.56 -5.55 -25.75
N ASP A 159 -19.44 -6.33 -26.83
CA ASP A 159 -20.56 -6.96 -27.55
C ASP A 159 -20.44 -8.48 -27.45
N SER A 160 -21.51 -9.17 -27.05
CA SER A 160 -21.58 -10.62 -26.82
C SER A 160 -22.54 -11.37 -27.74
N LYS A 161 -23.17 -10.65 -28.68
CA LYS A 161 -24.24 -11.16 -29.56
C LYS A 161 -23.74 -12.02 -30.71
N PHE A 162 -23.02 -13.11 -30.43
CA PHE A 162 -22.56 -14.03 -31.47
C PHE A 162 -23.50 -15.25 -31.65
N SER A 163 -23.97 -15.49 -32.88
CA SER A 163 -24.76 -16.67 -33.24
C SER A 163 -23.85 -17.83 -33.65
N LEU A 164 -23.98 -18.98 -32.99
CA LEU A 164 -23.19 -20.19 -33.28
C LEU A 164 -23.85 -21.08 -34.35
N GLU A 165 -24.89 -20.61 -35.03
CA GLU A 165 -25.74 -21.46 -35.86
C GLU A 165 -25.00 -22.09 -37.04
N ASN A 166 -24.31 -21.28 -37.83
CA ASN A 166 -23.52 -21.80 -38.96
C ASN A 166 -22.34 -22.66 -38.48
N TYR A 167 -21.76 -22.37 -37.32
CA TYR A 167 -20.72 -23.22 -36.73
C TYR A 167 -21.23 -24.61 -36.37
N ASN A 168 -22.37 -24.69 -35.67
CA ASN A 168 -22.97 -25.98 -35.31
C ASN A 168 -23.34 -26.79 -36.56
N ARG A 169 -23.85 -26.12 -37.60
CA ARG A 169 -24.13 -26.77 -38.89
C ARG A 169 -22.86 -27.32 -39.53
N ILE A 170 -21.71 -26.64 -39.43
CA ILE A 170 -20.42 -27.15 -39.93
C ILE A 170 -20.01 -28.44 -39.19
N LEU A 171 -20.24 -28.49 -37.87
CA LEU A 171 -19.88 -29.67 -37.05
C LEU A 171 -20.71 -30.91 -37.38
N GLU A 172 -21.98 -30.72 -37.73
CA GLU A 172 -22.92 -31.79 -38.07
C GLU A 172 -22.88 -32.16 -39.57
N GLU A 173 -22.20 -31.37 -40.40
CA GLU A 173 -22.15 -31.58 -41.85
C GLU A 173 -21.07 -32.60 -42.25
N HIS A 174 -21.49 -33.55 -43.08
CA HIS A 174 -20.64 -34.64 -43.59
C HIS A 174 -20.31 -34.48 -45.07
N ASP A 175 -21.05 -33.65 -45.81
CA ASP A 175 -20.74 -33.31 -47.20
C ASP A 175 -19.68 -32.19 -47.26
N SER A 176 -18.55 -32.50 -47.91
CA SER A 176 -17.42 -31.58 -48.04
C SER A 176 -17.75 -30.29 -48.79
N ASN A 177 -18.66 -30.30 -49.77
CA ASN A 177 -19.06 -29.11 -50.53
C ASN A 177 -19.99 -28.22 -49.70
N MET A 178 -20.93 -28.82 -48.99
CA MET A 178 -21.83 -28.07 -48.10
C MET A 178 -21.07 -27.47 -46.93
N ARG A 179 -20.09 -28.20 -46.40
CA ARG A 179 -19.19 -27.72 -45.36
C ARG A 179 -18.44 -26.45 -45.80
N GLU A 180 -17.87 -26.43 -47.00
CA GLU A 180 -17.16 -25.24 -47.51
C GLU A 180 -18.10 -24.02 -47.67
N GLN A 181 -19.35 -24.23 -48.08
CA GLN A 181 -20.33 -23.15 -48.15
C GLN A 181 -20.68 -22.60 -46.77
N LEU A 182 -20.87 -23.47 -45.78
CA LEU A 182 -21.14 -23.08 -44.40
C LEU A 182 -19.94 -22.36 -43.78
N GLU A 183 -18.71 -22.76 -44.07
CA GLU A 183 -17.49 -22.08 -43.65
C GLU A 183 -17.42 -20.63 -44.19
N LYS A 184 -17.78 -20.42 -45.47
CA LYS A 184 -17.84 -19.08 -46.06
C LYS A 184 -18.93 -18.22 -45.41
N ALA A 185 -20.10 -18.79 -45.17
CA ALA A 185 -21.20 -18.10 -44.47
C ALA A 185 -20.78 -17.72 -43.05
N PHE A 186 -20.14 -18.63 -42.32
CA PHE A 186 -19.62 -18.39 -40.98
C PHE A 186 -18.57 -17.27 -40.94
N LYS A 187 -17.63 -17.23 -41.90
CA LYS A 187 -16.66 -16.11 -42.02
C LYS A 187 -17.37 -14.77 -42.25
N GLN A 188 -18.44 -14.76 -43.06
CA GLN A 188 -19.20 -13.54 -43.31
C GLN A 188 -19.97 -13.08 -42.06
N ASP A 189 -20.56 -14.00 -41.30
CA ASP A 189 -21.26 -13.68 -40.04
C ASP A 189 -20.33 -13.01 -39.04
N LEU A 190 -19.09 -13.50 -38.92
CA LEU A 190 -18.09 -12.90 -38.06
C LEU A 190 -17.66 -11.53 -38.54
N ARG A 191 -17.45 -11.35 -39.85
CA ARG A 191 -17.11 -10.04 -40.41
C ARG A 191 -18.20 -9.02 -40.12
N ASN A 192 -19.47 -9.39 -40.31
CA ASN A 192 -20.62 -8.55 -40.00
C ASN A 192 -20.66 -8.21 -38.50
N ARG A 193 -20.37 -9.18 -37.62
CA ARG A 193 -20.32 -8.96 -36.17
C ARG A 193 -19.22 -8.00 -35.77
N ILE A 194 -18.02 -8.14 -36.32
CA ILE A 194 -16.90 -7.21 -36.11
C ILE A 194 -17.32 -5.79 -36.52
N ASP A 195 -17.98 -5.65 -37.67
CA ASP A 195 -18.49 -4.37 -38.14
C ASP A 195 -19.54 -3.77 -37.20
N GLU A 196 -20.45 -4.59 -36.67
CA GLU A 196 -21.42 -4.17 -35.66
C GLU A 196 -20.73 -3.73 -34.36
N THR A 197 -19.80 -4.52 -33.82
CA THR A 197 -19.06 -4.20 -32.60
C THR A 197 -18.24 -2.92 -32.74
N SER A 198 -17.65 -2.68 -33.92
CA SER A 198 -16.86 -1.46 -34.18
C SER A 198 -17.68 -0.17 -34.07
N LYS A 199 -19.01 -0.22 -34.23
CA LYS A 199 -19.90 0.93 -34.06
C LYS A 199 -20.01 1.41 -32.62
N TYR A 200 -19.50 0.68 -31.65
CA TYR A 200 -19.48 1.13 -30.26
C TYR A 200 -18.22 1.94 -29.92
N ILE A 201 -17.26 2.05 -30.85
CA ILE A 201 -16.00 2.78 -30.66
C ILE A 201 -16.24 4.26 -31.01
N HIS A 202 -16.56 5.05 -30.00
CA HIS A 202 -16.82 6.49 -30.06
C HIS A 202 -15.98 7.26 -29.01
N PRO A 203 -14.69 7.53 -29.27
CA PRO A 203 -13.82 8.25 -28.34
C PRO A 203 -14.35 9.62 -27.90
N GLU A 204 -15.11 10.29 -28.76
CA GLU A 204 -15.82 11.56 -28.50
C GLU A 204 -16.95 11.43 -27.47
N LEU A 205 -17.52 10.22 -27.32
CA LEU A 205 -18.50 9.88 -26.28
C LEU A 205 -17.84 9.27 -25.04
N GLY A 206 -16.50 9.28 -24.97
CA GLY A 206 -15.73 8.81 -23.83
C GLY A 206 -15.32 7.33 -23.90
N THR A 207 -15.53 6.64 -25.02
CA THR A 207 -15.07 5.25 -25.14
C THR A 207 -13.56 5.16 -25.35
N THR A 208 -13.02 3.94 -25.24
CA THR A 208 -11.70 3.60 -25.74
C THR A 208 -11.66 3.59 -27.26
N GLU A 209 -10.44 3.58 -27.80
CA GLU A 209 -10.19 3.43 -29.24
C GLU A 209 -10.38 1.99 -29.75
N PHE A 210 -10.83 1.07 -28.89
CA PHE A 210 -11.09 -0.31 -29.21
C PHE A 210 -12.32 -0.82 -28.47
N ALA A 211 -12.89 -1.94 -28.92
CA ALA A 211 -13.97 -2.66 -28.26
C ALA A 211 -13.68 -4.17 -28.19
N PHE A 212 -14.34 -4.87 -27.28
CA PHE A 212 -14.29 -6.32 -27.18
C PHE A 212 -15.47 -6.99 -27.88
N MET A 213 -15.18 -7.99 -28.70
CA MET A 213 -16.18 -8.91 -29.23
C MET A 213 -16.05 -10.23 -28.47
N PHE A 214 -17.01 -10.48 -27.60
CA PHE A 214 -17.05 -11.65 -26.72
C PHE A 214 -17.75 -12.83 -27.42
N ILE A 215 -17.01 -13.93 -27.61
CA ILE A 215 -17.54 -15.18 -28.17
C ILE A 215 -17.72 -16.19 -27.03
N PRO A 216 -18.96 -16.56 -26.64
CA PRO A 216 -19.23 -17.48 -25.53
C PRO A 216 -18.94 -18.96 -25.86
N ALA A 217 -17.88 -19.24 -26.63
CA ALA A 217 -17.48 -20.58 -27.03
C ALA A 217 -15.97 -20.64 -27.29
N GLU A 218 -15.27 -21.41 -26.45
CA GLU A 218 -13.81 -21.53 -26.54
C GLU A 218 -13.36 -22.26 -27.81
N GLY A 219 -14.05 -23.34 -28.21
CA GLY A 219 -13.71 -24.11 -29.41
C GLY A 219 -13.79 -23.29 -30.70
N ILE A 220 -14.79 -22.42 -30.81
CA ILE A 220 -14.95 -21.51 -31.95
C ILE A 220 -13.81 -20.50 -32.01
N TYR A 221 -13.45 -19.93 -30.86
CA TYR A 221 -12.32 -19.00 -30.80
C TYR A 221 -11.01 -19.66 -31.23
N TYR A 222 -10.76 -20.91 -30.82
CA TYR A 222 -9.59 -21.65 -31.28
C TYR A 222 -9.64 -21.98 -32.77
N ASP A 223 -10.78 -22.40 -33.31
CA ASP A 223 -10.95 -22.65 -34.76
C ASP A 223 -10.74 -21.37 -35.58
N LEU A 224 -11.05 -20.20 -35.02
CA LEU A 224 -10.79 -18.90 -35.64
C LEU A 224 -9.31 -18.51 -35.63
N LEU A 225 -8.60 -18.79 -34.54
CA LEU A 225 -7.19 -18.42 -34.38
C LEU A 225 -6.24 -19.39 -35.08
N ILE A 226 -6.59 -20.68 -35.08
CA ILE A 226 -5.71 -21.75 -35.54
C ILE A 226 -6.23 -22.19 -36.91
N ASN A 227 -5.68 -21.58 -37.96
CA ASN A 227 -5.93 -21.88 -39.37
C ASN A 227 -5.54 -23.33 -39.80
N THR A 228 -5.41 -24.26 -38.84
CA THR A 228 -4.93 -25.64 -38.98
C THR A 228 -5.20 -26.47 -37.71
N VAL A 229 -6.45 -26.88 -37.45
CA VAL A 229 -6.77 -28.25 -36.94
C VAL A 229 -8.15 -28.65 -37.48
N GLY A 230 -8.17 -29.50 -38.50
CA GLY A 230 -9.27 -30.42 -38.80
C GLY A 230 -10.48 -29.90 -39.58
N ALA A 231 -10.99 -28.68 -39.33
CA ALA A 231 -12.38 -28.38 -39.68
C ALA A 231 -12.68 -27.24 -40.66
N ILE A 232 -11.83 -26.20 -40.78
CA ILE A 232 -12.09 -25.01 -41.60
C ILE A 232 -10.83 -24.66 -42.40
N LYS A 233 -10.94 -24.55 -43.73
CA LYS A 233 -9.81 -24.27 -44.66
C LYS A 233 -9.83 -22.84 -45.21
N VAL A 234 -10.39 -21.89 -44.47
CA VAL A 234 -10.50 -20.50 -44.93
C VAL A 234 -9.45 -19.65 -44.25
N ASN A 235 -8.74 -18.83 -45.01
CA ASN A 235 -7.69 -17.92 -44.53
C ASN A 235 -8.23 -16.99 -43.41
N THR A 236 -8.11 -17.40 -42.15
CA THR A 236 -8.64 -16.70 -40.96
C THR A 236 -7.72 -15.57 -40.48
N ARG A 237 -6.45 -15.57 -40.89
CA ARG A 237 -5.48 -14.51 -40.57
C ARG A 237 -5.95 -13.13 -41.04
N ASP A 238 -6.56 -13.09 -42.23
CA ASP A 238 -7.22 -11.91 -42.81
C ASP A 238 -8.37 -11.38 -41.94
N LEU A 239 -9.11 -12.25 -41.23
CA LEU A 239 -10.22 -11.82 -40.37
C LEU A 239 -9.73 -11.24 -39.03
N ILE A 240 -8.68 -11.82 -38.46
CA ILE A 240 -8.06 -11.30 -37.23
C ILE A 240 -7.39 -9.94 -37.51
N ASP A 241 -6.66 -9.84 -38.62
CA ASP A 241 -6.05 -8.57 -39.04
C ASP A 241 -7.13 -7.50 -39.32
N TYR A 242 -8.24 -7.88 -39.98
CA TYR A 242 -9.39 -7.00 -40.16
C TYR A 242 -9.97 -6.52 -38.82
N ALA A 243 -10.21 -7.44 -37.89
CA ALA A 243 -10.76 -7.11 -36.58
C ALA A 243 -9.87 -6.13 -35.82
N ILE A 244 -8.58 -6.46 -35.67
CA ILE A 244 -7.67 -5.70 -34.80
C ILE A 244 -7.17 -4.43 -35.48
N ASN A 245 -6.66 -4.52 -36.70
CA ASN A 245 -5.95 -3.41 -37.34
C ASN A 245 -6.91 -2.44 -38.05
N GLU A 246 -7.94 -2.96 -38.72
CA GLU A 246 -8.88 -2.11 -39.47
C GLU A 246 -10.04 -1.62 -38.61
N LYS A 247 -10.58 -2.49 -37.74
CA LYS A 247 -11.80 -2.22 -36.97
C LYS A 247 -11.58 -1.96 -35.49
N ARG A 248 -10.36 -2.19 -34.98
CA ARG A 248 -10.00 -2.02 -33.57
C ARG A 248 -10.91 -2.82 -32.62
N VAL A 249 -11.32 -4.00 -33.06
CA VAL A 249 -12.13 -4.96 -32.31
C VAL A 249 -11.25 -6.12 -31.86
N HIS A 250 -11.16 -6.32 -30.56
CA HIS A 250 -10.46 -7.44 -29.96
C HIS A 250 -11.44 -8.59 -29.72
N ILE A 251 -11.24 -9.68 -30.47
CA ILE A 251 -12.02 -10.90 -30.30
C ILE A 251 -11.51 -11.64 -29.07
N VAL A 252 -12.41 -12.02 -28.17
CA VAL A 252 -12.05 -12.68 -26.92
C VAL A 252 -12.99 -13.86 -26.63
N SER A 253 -12.40 -14.97 -26.19
CA SER A 253 -13.10 -16.12 -25.61
C SER A 253 -13.34 -15.94 -24.11
N PRO A 254 -14.12 -16.79 -23.44
CA PRO A 254 -14.22 -16.84 -22.00
C PRO A 254 -12.89 -16.79 -21.26
N THR A 255 -11.94 -17.64 -21.66
CA THR A 255 -10.65 -17.76 -21.00
C THR A 255 -9.78 -16.54 -21.28
N THR A 256 -9.70 -16.13 -22.56
CA THR A 256 -8.89 -14.96 -22.94
C THR A 256 -9.44 -13.68 -22.33
N PHE A 257 -10.77 -13.53 -22.30
CA PHE A 257 -11.41 -12.38 -21.70
C PHE A 257 -11.14 -12.33 -20.20
N TYR A 258 -11.30 -13.45 -19.48
CA TYR A 258 -10.97 -13.50 -18.05
C TYR A 258 -9.54 -13.06 -17.74
N VAL A 259 -8.54 -13.59 -18.45
CA VAL A 259 -7.13 -13.21 -18.27
C VAL A 259 -6.89 -11.73 -18.59
N THR A 260 -7.55 -11.23 -19.64
CA THR A 260 -7.49 -9.82 -20.03
C THR A 260 -8.09 -8.93 -18.93
N LEU A 261 -9.26 -9.30 -18.40
CA LEU A 261 -9.92 -8.59 -17.31
C LEU A 261 -9.09 -8.58 -16.02
N GLN A 262 -8.46 -9.71 -15.67
CA GLN A 262 -7.56 -9.79 -14.52
C GLN A 262 -6.36 -8.84 -14.68
N SER A 263 -5.75 -8.84 -15.87
CA SER A 263 -4.62 -7.97 -16.20
C SER A 263 -5.03 -6.48 -16.12
N MET A 264 -6.21 -6.14 -16.63
CA MET A 264 -6.80 -4.79 -16.48
C MET A 264 -7.04 -4.44 -15.02
N SER A 265 -7.57 -5.36 -14.21
CA SER A 265 -7.85 -5.15 -12.78
C SER A 265 -6.56 -4.85 -11.99
N VAL A 266 -5.47 -5.58 -12.27
CA VAL A 266 -4.15 -5.29 -11.69
C VAL A 266 -3.65 -3.91 -12.13
N GLY A 267 -3.77 -3.58 -13.40
CA GLY A 267 -3.43 -2.26 -13.93
C GLY A 267 -4.22 -1.12 -13.27
N MET A 268 -5.52 -1.31 -13.04
CA MET A 268 -6.37 -0.33 -12.35
C MET A 268 -5.92 -0.09 -10.91
N ARG A 269 -5.59 -1.17 -10.16
CA ARG A 269 -5.10 -1.03 -8.79
C ARG A 269 -3.77 -0.29 -8.75
N ALA A 270 -2.86 -0.59 -9.67
CA ALA A 270 -1.58 0.12 -9.78
C ALA A 270 -1.79 1.63 -10.06
N PHE A 271 -2.72 1.95 -10.96
CA PHE A 271 -3.09 3.34 -11.26
C PHE A 271 -3.68 4.07 -10.03
N GLN A 272 -4.59 3.43 -9.30
CA GLN A 272 -5.16 3.99 -8.07
C GLN A 272 -4.11 4.24 -6.97
N ILE A 273 -3.16 3.31 -6.82
CA ILE A 273 -2.03 3.45 -5.88
C ILE A 273 -1.17 4.65 -6.30
N GLN A 274 -0.90 4.80 -7.59
CA GLN A 274 -0.12 5.93 -8.11
C GLN A 274 -0.81 7.27 -7.82
N GLU A 275 -2.12 7.38 -8.06
CA GLU A 275 -2.88 8.60 -7.75
C GLU A 275 -2.87 8.91 -6.24
N SER A 276 -3.14 7.91 -5.40
CA SER A 276 -3.07 8.07 -3.94
C SER A 276 -1.67 8.49 -3.47
N THR A 277 -0.62 7.97 -4.11
CA THR A 277 0.77 8.33 -3.80
C THR A 277 1.06 9.80 -4.15
N LYS A 278 0.55 10.30 -5.27
CA LYS A 278 0.67 11.72 -5.63
C LYS A 278 0.02 12.62 -4.57
N GLU A 279 -1.16 12.25 -4.08
CA GLU A 279 -1.85 12.99 -3.02
C GLU A 279 -1.06 12.96 -1.70
N ILE A 280 -0.54 11.80 -1.31
CA ILE A 280 0.31 11.66 -0.12
C ILE A 280 1.55 12.56 -0.23
N LEU A 281 2.26 12.54 -1.36
CA LEU A 281 3.44 13.39 -1.59
C LEU A 281 3.10 14.89 -1.52
N LYS A 282 1.96 15.28 -2.09
CA LYS A 282 1.45 16.66 -1.99
C LYS A 282 1.22 17.06 -0.53
N ASN A 283 0.58 16.19 0.25
CA ASN A 283 0.29 16.45 1.67
C ASN A 283 1.58 16.48 2.51
N ILE A 284 2.55 15.60 2.24
CA ILE A 284 3.88 15.63 2.86
C ILE A 284 4.58 16.96 2.56
N GLY A 285 4.51 17.44 1.31
CA GLY A 285 5.07 18.74 0.93
C GLY A 285 4.43 19.92 1.69
N GLN A 286 3.12 19.87 1.95
CA GLN A 286 2.43 20.87 2.78
C GLN A 286 2.85 20.78 4.25
N LEU A 287 2.93 19.57 4.80
CA LEU A 287 3.37 19.35 6.18
C LEU A 287 4.80 19.85 6.39
N SER A 288 5.71 19.57 5.45
CA SER A 288 7.09 20.07 5.50
C SER A 288 7.15 21.60 5.58
N LYS A 289 6.32 22.31 4.80
CA LYS A 289 6.22 23.79 4.86
C LYS A 289 5.73 24.27 6.24
N HIS A 290 4.74 23.59 6.82
CA HIS A 290 4.24 23.92 8.15
C HIS A 290 5.29 23.68 9.23
N LEU A 291 6.01 22.55 9.18
CA LEU A 291 7.09 22.24 10.12
C LEU A 291 8.23 23.26 10.02
N LYS A 292 8.60 23.67 8.80
CA LYS A 292 9.60 24.73 8.60
C LYS A 292 9.14 26.05 9.22
N SER A 293 7.90 26.47 8.94
CA SER A 293 7.35 27.71 9.49
C SER A 293 7.31 27.67 11.03
N TYR A 294 6.90 26.55 11.61
CA TYR A 294 6.95 26.32 13.06
C TYR A 294 8.37 26.46 13.60
N SER A 295 9.34 25.79 12.96
CA SER A 295 10.76 25.88 13.34
C SER A 295 11.26 27.32 13.34
N ASP A 296 10.96 28.09 12.28
CA ASP A 296 11.35 29.50 12.16
C ASP A 296 10.77 30.36 13.29
N TYR A 297 9.49 30.16 13.64
CA TYR A 297 8.86 30.87 14.76
C TYR A 297 9.45 30.44 16.11
N HIS A 298 9.75 29.16 16.28
CA HIS A 298 10.31 28.63 17.51
C HIS A 298 11.75 29.13 17.74
N LEU A 299 12.57 29.20 16.68
CA LEU A 299 13.90 29.81 16.72
C LEU A 299 13.85 31.29 17.10
N LYS A 300 12.93 32.06 16.49
CA LYS A 300 12.70 33.47 16.87
C LYS A 300 12.27 33.62 18.32
N LEU A 301 11.37 32.77 18.80
CA LEU A 301 10.94 32.76 20.20
C LEU A 301 12.13 32.51 21.14
N GLY A 302 12.99 31.53 20.83
CA GLY A 302 14.22 31.26 21.59
C GLY A 302 15.13 32.49 21.65
N ALA A 303 15.33 33.19 20.53
CA ALA A 303 16.14 34.41 20.48
C ALA A 303 15.54 35.56 21.33
N HIS A 304 14.22 35.74 21.30
CA HIS A 304 13.53 36.72 22.13
C HIS A 304 13.64 36.39 23.62
N LEU A 305 13.46 35.12 24.01
CA LEU A 305 13.65 34.69 25.39
C LEU A 305 15.08 34.93 25.86
N GLY A 306 16.10 34.66 25.04
CA GLY A 306 17.49 34.99 25.35
C GLY A 306 17.71 36.50 25.59
N THR A 307 17.05 37.34 24.80
CA THR A 307 17.10 38.81 24.97
C THR A 307 16.44 39.26 26.28
N VAL A 308 15.28 38.70 26.61
CA VAL A 308 14.55 38.99 27.86
C VAL A 308 15.39 38.57 29.08
N VAL A 309 15.97 37.37 29.04
CA VAL A 309 16.86 36.87 30.10
C VAL A 309 18.07 37.78 30.29
N ASN A 310 18.73 38.19 29.20
CA ASN A 310 19.86 39.12 29.28
C ASN A 310 19.46 40.47 29.90
N THR A 311 18.29 40.99 29.52
CA THR A 311 17.77 42.25 30.06
C THR A 311 17.46 42.14 31.56
N TYR A 312 16.83 41.03 31.98
CA TYR A 312 16.58 40.72 33.39
C TYR A 312 17.89 40.67 34.19
N ASN A 313 18.87 39.90 33.71
CA ASN A 313 20.16 39.74 34.36
C ASN A 313 20.92 41.07 34.47
N ASN A 314 20.86 41.93 33.46
CA ASN A 314 21.44 43.26 33.52
C ASN A 314 20.74 44.14 34.56
N SER A 315 19.40 44.13 34.61
CA SER A 315 18.62 44.84 35.63
C SER A 315 18.96 44.40 37.05
N SER A 316 19.07 43.08 37.30
CA SER A 316 19.47 42.53 38.61
C SER A 316 20.87 43.01 39.02
N ARG A 317 21.81 43.12 38.07
CA ARG A 317 23.16 43.64 38.34
C ARG A 317 23.14 45.14 38.66
N GLU A 318 22.37 45.95 37.95
CA GLU A 318 22.21 47.38 38.28
C GLU A 318 21.58 47.57 39.66
N PHE A 319 20.56 46.78 40.00
CA PHE A 319 19.96 46.79 41.33
C PHE A 319 20.99 46.50 42.44
N LYS A 320 21.87 45.51 42.23
CA LYS A 320 22.97 45.24 43.16
C LYS A 320 23.92 46.42 43.35
N LYS A 321 24.12 47.27 42.32
CA LYS A 321 24.98 48.47 42.48
C LYS A 321 24.36 49.51 43.42
N ILE A 322 23.04 49.55 43.54
CA ILE A 322 22.35 50.42 44.51
C ILE A 322 22.81 50.10 45.95
N ASP A 323 23.15 48.84 46.25
CA ASP A 323 23.71 48.46 47.55
C ASP A 323 25.00 49.23 47.88
N LYS A 324 25.84 49.46 46.87
CA LYS A 324 27.08 50.25 47.01
C LYS A 324 26.77 51.71 47.32
N ASP A 325 25.74 52.28 46.69
CA ASP A 325 25.30 53.65 46.98
C ASP A 325 24.65 53.75 48.37
N VAL A 326 23.85 52.77 48.78
CA VAL A 326 23.27 52.70 50.14
C VAL A 326 24.37 52.57 51.19
N LEU A 327 25.39 51.74 50.96
CA LEU A 327 26.56 51.62 51.82
C LEU A 327 27.31 52.95 51.94
N ARG A 328 27.50 53.67 50.82
CA ARG A 328 28.18 54.97 50.81
C ARG A 328 27.41 56.05 51.58
N ILE A 329 26.08 56.03 51.52
CA ILE A 329 25.22 57.04 52.15
C ILE A 329 24.96 56.73 53.63
N SER A 330 24.68 55.47 53.97
CA SER A 330 24.22 55.07 55.32
C SER A 330 25.30 54.45 56.20
N GLY A 331 26.49 54.14 55.64
CA GLY A 331 27.56 53.44 56.34
C GLY A 331 27.29 51.95 56.60
N LYS A 332 26.15 51.41 56.14
CA LYS A 332 25.78 49.98 56.22
C LYS A 332 25.31 49.49 54.85
N SER A 333 25.69 48.27 54.48
CA SER A 333 25.19 47.61 53.26
C SER A 333 23.77 47.10 53.53
N ALA A 334 22.89 47.18 52.53
CA ALA A 334 21.53 46.67 52.58
C ALA A 334 21.47 45.18 52.19
N GLY A 335 22.57 44.60 51.67
CA GLY A 335 22.70 43.18 51.40
C GLY A 335 21.94 42.71 50.16
N PHE A 336 21.77 43.55 49.14
CA PHE A 336 21.06 43.15 47.92
C PHE A 336 21.85 42.09 47.12
N GLU A 337 21.23 40.93 46.90
CA GLU A 337 21.74 39.88 46.01
C GLU A 337 21.09 39.98 44.63
N ALA A 338 21.87 39.72 43.56
CA ALA A 338 21.37 39.70 42.20
C ALA A 338 20.99 38.26 41.83
N GLU A 339 19.70 37.97 41.74
CA GLU A 339 19.23 36.72 41.16
C GLU A 339 19.43 36.77 39.63
N LEU A 340 20.11 35.76 39.09
CA LEU A 340 20.37 35.60 37.66
C LEU A 340 19.65 34.35 37.16
N ILE A 341 19.11 34.43 35.94
CA ILE A 341 18.43 33.32 35.26
C ILE A 341 19.22 32.89 34.02
N GLU A 342 19.22 31.59 33.73
CA GLU A 342 19.87 31.04 32.53
C GLU A 342 19.01 31.25 31.28
N ALA A 343 19.66 31.56 30.16
CA ALA A 343 18.98 31.67 28.88
C ALA A 343 18.63 30.28 28.34
N PRO A 344 17.52 30.13 27.57
CA PRO A 344 17.22 28.88 26.90
C PRO A 344 18.37 28.50 25.97
N ARG A 345 18.75 27.21 25.99
CA ARG A 345 19.76 26.67 25.07
C ARG A 345 19.25 26.86 23.64
N ALA A 346 20.08 27.44 22.77
CA ALA A 346 19.80 27.45 21.36
C ALA A 346 19.68 26.00 20.88
N LEU A 347 18.59 25.68 20.19
CA LEU A 347 18.50 24.40 19.47
C LEU A 347 19.55 24.47 18.37
N GLU A 348 20.58 23.63 18.45
CA GLU A 348 21.48 23.40 17.32
C GLU A 348 20.63 22.92 16.14
N GLU A 349 20.87 23.48 14.95
CA GLU A 349 20.24 23.00 13.72
C GLU A 349 20.57 21.50 13.60
N VAL A 350 19.53 20.66 13.70
CA VAL A 350 19.66 19.25 13.36
C VAL A 350 19.68 19.19 11.84
N GLU A 351 20.86 18.92 11.27
CA GLU A 351 21.09 18.72 9.82
C GLU A 351 20.16 17.67 9.21
#